data_AF-A0A7W1PVR6-F1
#
_entry.id   AF-A0A7W1PVR6-F1
#
_cell.length_a   1.000
_cell.length_b   1.000
_cell.length_c   1.000
_cell.angle_alpha   90.00
_cell.angle_beta   90.00
_cell.angle_gamma   90.00
#
_symmetry.space_group_name_H-M   'P 1'
#
loop_
_entity.id
_entity.type
_entity.pdbx_description
1 polymer ?
#
loop_
_entity_poly.entity_id
_entity_poly.type
_entity_poly.pdbx_seq_one_letter_code
_entity_poly.pdbx_strand_id
1 'polypeptide(L)'
;MSGFKLLAIRPLEGCDEKFLKVLKPNKVYKFYNDYEFIHENKKETCKVVSINYEPTIPDDLYNIKKNNGDIISINISAIVGKNGSGKSSLLELFFVSIYNLAVEKGILEFIENNEGVKEKLEKTKGVYVEIYYSLDKIIYCLEIDSKNKVIFKIIEFQDKKSTRNFTIGAILDDNIELLKNFFFYSIAINYSFYGLNSNLIGDWIKSLFHKNDGYRTPVVINPFRVEGNIDINIEVYLAKQRLLSNIIKPVTDGNEDHLQLTDHQKVTDIIFELSDKKINYAFKKLISEKDAISFEDFYKINPKESLFPEIYEVFINSFIPSNSVKHKDKVENYIVKKLIKIARTYSDYRKYFRDELLEHIGKPGSTENNSINHNSYFIEFEAYLKKLNDDRSHVTFKLRQAINYLKNDILKDEIDENINWVKKTNDNGDKIETFQISI
;
A
#
# COMPACT_ATOMS: atom_id res chain seq x y z
N MET A 1 11.07 14.89 -12.28
CA MET A 1 10.63 13.84 -13.20
C MET A 1 9.56 14.40 -14.11
N SER A 2 9.88 14.56 -15.38
CA SER A 2 9.04 14.97 -16.48
C SER A 2 8.64 13.74 -17.30
N GLY A 3 7.34 13.62 -17.58
CA GLY A 3 6.79 12.75 -18.63
C GLY A 3 7.08 11.23 -18.52
N PHE A 4 6.53 10.54 -17.52
CA PHE A 4 6.47 9.07 -17.53
C PHE A 4 5.57 8.54 -18.65
N LYS A 5 6.02 7.52 -19.39
CA LYS A 5 5.21 6.75 -20.35
C LYS A 5 5.54 5.26 -20.27
N LEU A 6 4.55 4.38 -20.12
CA LEU A 6 4.72 2.94 -20.35
C LEU A 6 4.61 2.70 -21.87
N LEU A 7 5.70 2.27 -22.52
CA LEU A 7 5.80 2.27 -23.99
C LEU A 7 5.32 0.97 -24.61
N ALA A 8 5.78 -0.16 -24.09
CA ALA A 8 5.43 -1.48 -24.60
C ALA A 8 5.69 -2.59 -23.59
N ILE A 9 4.98 -3.71 -23.76
CA ILE A 9 5.28 -4.99 -23.11
C ILE A 9 5.48 -6.02 -24.22
N ARG A 10 6.55 -6.81 -24.12
CA ARG A 10 6.89 -7.83 -25.11
C ARG A 10 7.16 -9.15 -24.40
N PRO A 11 6.24 -10.12 -24.41
CA PRO A 11 6.56 -11.47 -23.96
C PRO A 11 7.68 -12.06 -24.81
N LEU A 12 8.64 -12.73 -24.19
CA LEU A 12 9.75 -13.37 -24.88
C LEU A 12 9.43 -14.83 -25.23
N GLU A 13 10.20 -15.37 -26.16
CA GLU A 13 10.17 -16.81 -26.48
C GLU A 13 10.36 -17.67 -25.22
N GLY A 14 9.58 -18.75 -25.12
CA GLY A 14 9.61 -19.68 -23.98
C GLY A 14 8.86 -19.21 -22.73
N CYS A 15 8.23 -18.03 -22.75
CA CYS A 15 7.33 -17.60 -21.68
C CYS A 15 6.15 -18.59 -21.59
N ASP A 16 5.83 -19.03 -20.37
CA ASP A 16 4.85 -20.08 -20.10
C ASP A 16 3.46 -19.67 -20.61
N GLU A 17 2.80 -20.61 -21.31
CA GLU A 17 1.49 -20.40 -21.94
C GLU A 17 0.43 -19.91 -20.94
N LYS A 18 0.55 -20.27 -19.65
CA LYS A 18 -0.39 -19.80 -18.62
C LYS A 18 -0.36 -18.29 -18.40
N PHE A 19 0.79 -17.64 -18.63
CA PHE A 19 0.94 -16.18 -18.56
C PHE A 19 0.64 -15.51 -19.90
N LEU A 20 0.98 -16.18 -21.00
CA LEU A 20 0.69 -15.67 -22.34
C LEU A 20 -0.80 -15.65 -22.61
N LYS A 21 -1.50 -16.75 -22.32
CA LYS A 21 -2.90 -16.99 -22.70
C LYS A 21 -3.08 -16.85 -24.21
N VAL A 22 -3.42 -15.64 -24.67
CA VAL A 22 -3.63 -15.28 -26.08
C VAL A 22 -2.54 -14.35 -26.63
N LEU A 23 -1.59 -13.95 -25.79
CA LEU A 23 -0.44 -13.15 -26.20
C LEU A 23 0.51 -14.01 -27.05
N LYS A 24 1.12 -13.39 -28.04
CA LYS A 24 2.06 -14.03 -28.96
C LYS A 24 3.49 -13.76 -28.48
N PRO A 25 4.34 -14.79 -28.32
CA PRO A 25 5.76 -14.60 -28.05
C PRO A 25 6.44 -13.67 -29.06
N ASN A 26 7.42 -12.91 -28.58
CA ASN A 26 8.21 -11.91 -29.29
C ASN A 26 7.45 -10.74 -29.92
N LYS A 27 6.12 -10.69 -29.82
CA LYS A 27 5.31 -9.58 -30.30
C LYS A 27 5.40 -8.39 -29.35
N VAL A 28 5.65 -7.19 -29.90
CA VAL A 28 5.68 -5.95 -29.12
C VAL A 28 4.25 -5.40 -29.01
N TYR A 29 3.70 -5.38 -27.80
CA TYR A 29 2.41 -4.76 -27.51
C TYR A 29 2.63 -3.30 -27.09
N LYS A 30 2.49 -2.39 -28.07
CA LYS A 30 2.72 -0.94 -27.91
C LYS A 30 1.52 -0.24 -27.26
N PHE A 31 1.80 0.75 -26.42
CA PHE A 31 0.80 1.65 -25.82
C PHE A 31 0.71 3.01 -26.52
N TYR A 32 1.73 3.34 -27.32
CA TYR A 32 1.85 4.59 -28.07
C TYR A 32 2.26 4.28 -29.51
N ASN A 33 1.60 4.93 -30.48
CA ASN A 33 1.88 4.73 -31.90
C ASN A 33 3.15 5.48 -32.36
N ASP A 34 3.46 6.60 -31.69
CA ASP A 34 4.63 7.45 -31.91
C ASP A 34 5.98 6.73 -31.71
N TYR A 35 5.96 5.52 -31.14
CA TYR A 35 7.15 4.70 -30.92
C TYR A 35 7.18 3.54 -31.90
N GLU A 36 8.26 3.48 -32.68
CA GLU A 36 8.58 2.39 -33.59
C GLU A 36 9.71 1.55 -32.98
N PHE A 37 9.49 0.25 -32.82
CA PHE A 37 10.46 -0.69 -32.28
C PHE A 37 11.17 -1.38 -33.45
N ILE A 38 12.46 -1.12 -33.59
CA ILE A 38 13.28 -1.67 -34.67
C ILE A 38 13.91 -2.96 -34.19
N HIS A 39 13.66 -4.03 -34.93
CA HIS A 39 14.16 -5.37 -34.63
C HIS A 39 15.41 -5.70 -35.44
N GLU A 40 16.30 -6.49 -34.84
CA GLU A 40 17.42 -7.08 -35.56
C GLU A 40 16.92 -7.88 -36.77
N ASN A 41 17.64 -7.79 -37.90
CA ASN A 41 17.25 -8.40 -39.17
C ASN A 41 15.85 -8.02 -39.69
N LYS A 42 15.22 -6.96 -39.14
CA LYS A 42 13.84 -6.51 -39.46
C LYS A 42 12.77 -7.60 -39.26
N LYS A 43 13.01 -8.56 -38.37
CA LYS A 43 12.06 -9.62 -38.02
C LYS A 43 11.51 -9.38 -36.62
N GLU A 44 10.19 -9.31 -36.47
CA GLU A 44 9.51 -9.07 -35.17
C GLU A 44 9.91 -10.10 -34.08
N THR A 45 10.25 -11.32 -34.51
CA THR A 45 10.75 -12.39 -33.63
C THR A 45 12.13 -12.10 -33.04
N CYS A 46 12.93 -11.23 -33.66
CA CYS A 46 14.29 -10.90 -33.24
C CYS A 46 14.31 -9.79 -32.21
N LYS A 47 15.43 -9.64 -31.48
CA LYS A 47 15.59 -8.65 -30.41
C LYS A 47 15.36 -7.22 -30.91
N VAL A 48 14.75 -6.37 -30.09
CA VAL A 48 14.70 -4.91 -30.35
C VAL A 48 16.12 -4.36 -30.24
N VAL A 49 16.59 -3.64 -31.25
CA VAL A 49 17.93 -3.03 -31.28
C VAL A 49 17.86 -1.52 -31.11
N SER A 50 16.80 -0.90 -31.61
CA SER A 50 16.55 0.52 -31.43
C SER A 50 15.07 0.85 -31.35
N ILE A 51 14.76 2.04 -30.84
CA ILE A 51 13.41 2.60 -30.81
C ILE A 51 13.47 3.99 -31.47
N ASN A 52 12.56 4.26 -32.40
CA ASN A 52 12.40 5.58 -32.99
C ASN A 52 11.18 6.26 -32.36
N TYR A 53 11.28 7.55 -32.04
CA TYR A 53 10.17 8.35 -31.55
C TYR A 53 9.87 9.51 -32.50
N GLU A 54 8.64 9.51 -33.03
CA GLU A 54 8.06 10.54 -33.87
C GLU A 54 6.81 11.10 -33.19
N PRO A 55 6.91 12.24 -32.49
CA PRO A 55 5.77 12.78 -31.74
C PRO A 55 4.65 13.24 -32.67
N THR A 56 3.43 12.72 -32.45
CA THR A 56 2.24 13.18 -33.20
C THR A 56 1.47 14.29 -32.46
N ILE A 57 1.74 14.45 -31.16
CA ILE A 57 1.14 15.46 -30.28
C ILE A 57 2.22 16.14 -29.43
N PRO A 58 1.96 17.37 -28.93
CA PRO A 58 2.85 18.02 -27.97
C PRO A 58 3.06 17.19 -26.70
N ASP A 59 4.30 17.19 -26.18
CA ASP A 59 4.66 16.46 -24.94
C ASP A 59 3.91 17.00 -23.70
N ASP A 60 3.34 18.20 -23.76
CA ASP A 60 2.66 18.90 -22.67
C ASP A 60 1.13 18.97 -22.81
N LEU A 61 0.55 18.21 -23.76
CA LEU A 61 -0.88 18.27 -24.10
C LEU A 61 -1.83 18.18 -22.89
N TYR A 62 -1.50 17.35 -21.89
CA TYR A 62 -2.32 17.13 -20.69
C TYR A 62 -1.74 17.74 -19.42
N ASN A 63 -0.70 18.57 -19.52
CA ASN A 63 -0.05 19.13 -18.35
C ASN A 63 -0.98 20.08 -17.60
N ILE A 64 -1.04 19.93 -16.27
CA ILE A 64 -1.84 20.79 -15.40
C ILE A 64 -0.92 21.78 -14.70
N LYS A 65 -1.21 23.08 -14.85
CA LYS A 65 -0.55 24.15 -14.08
C LYS A 65 -1.27 24.28 -12.73
N LYS A 66 -0.52 24.20 -11.64
CA LYS A 66 -0.99 24.47 -10.28
C LYS A 66 -1.03 25.98 -10.03
N ASN A 67 -1.80 26.38 -9.00
CA ASN A 67 -1.94 27.78 -8.59
C ASN A 67 -0.60 28.43 -8.16
N ASN A 68 0.35 27.63 -7.66
CA ASN A 68 1.70 28.09 -7.28
C ASN A 68 2.68 28.17 -8.48
N GLY A 69 2.22 27.91 -9.70
CA GLY A 69 3.05 27.92 -10.92
C GLY A 69 3.71 26.58 -11.27
N ASP A 70 3.65 25.58 -10.38
CA ASP A 70 4.20 24.25 -10.66
C ASP A 70 3.42 23.53 -11.77
N ILE A 71 4.10 22.69 -12.55
CA ILE A 71 3.48 21.89 -13.61
C ILE A 71 3.43 20.42 -13.18
N ILE A 72 2.24 19.82 -13.26
CA ILE A 72 2.04 18.38 -13.17
C ILE A 72 2.07 17.82 -14.59
N SER A 73 3.07 16.99 -14.90
CA SER A 73 3.13 16.30 -16.19
C SER A 73 2.17 15.11 -16.22
N ILE A 74 1.30 15.03 -17.23
CA ILE A 74 0.31 13.97 -17.38
C ILE A 74 0.42 13.34 -18.77
N ASN A 75 0.38 12.02 -18.82
CA ASN A 75 0.26 11.26 -20.06
C ASN A 75 -0.94 10.32 -19.96
N ILE A 76 -1.76 10.28 -21.01
CA ILE A 76 -2.94 9.39 -21.08
C ILE A 76 -2.72 8.43 -22.25
N SER A 77 -3.00 7.14 -22.02
CA SER A 77 -3.03 6.11 -23.07
C SER A 77 -4.22 5.18 -22.84
N ALA A 78 -4.65 4.49 -23.89
CA ALA A 78 -5.76 3.55 -23.83
C ALA A 78 -5.44 2.28 -24.62
N ILE A 79 -5.74 1.12 -24.02
CA ILE A 79 -5.66 -0.18 -24.70
C ILE A 79 -7.07 -0.58 -25.14
N VAL A 80 -7.33 -0.52 -26.45
CA VAL A 80 -8.62 -0.88 -27.04
C VAL A 80 -8.48 -2.14 -27.88
N GLY A 81 -9.45 -3.03 -27.80
CA GLY A 81 -9.44 -4.28 -28.56
C GLY A 81 -10.70 -5.10 -28.32
N LYS A 82 -10.99 -6.03 -29.23
CA LYS A 82 -12.13 -6.95 -29.11
C LYS A 82 -12.04 -7.82 -27.84
N ASN A 83 -13.15 -8.39 -27.41
CA ASN A 83 -13.13 -9.39 -26.34
C ASN A 83 -12.22 -10.57 -26.74
N GLY A 84 -11.42 -11.06 -25.80
CA GLY A 84 -10.43 -12.10 -26.07
C GLY A 84 -9.13 -11.64 -26.76
N SER A 85 -8.93 -10.34 -27.02
CA SER A 85 -7.72 -9.83 -27.69
C SER A 85 -6.46 -9.77 -26.79
N GLY A 86 -6.52 -10.25 -25.55
CA GLY A 86 -5.39 -10.28 -24.63
C GLY A 86 -5.13 -9.03 -23.80
N LYS A 87 -6.08 -8.07 -23.75
CA LYS A 87 -5.93 -6.83 -22.95
C LYS A 87 -5.63 -7.11 -21.48
N SER A 88 -6.41 -8.01 -20.85
CA SER A 88 -6.22 -8.41 -19.46
C SER A 88 -4.96 -9.25 -19.28
N SER A 89 -4.69 -10.18 -20.21
CA SER A 89 -3.47 -11.01 -20.20
C SER A 89 -2.20 -10.15 -20.21
N LEU A 90 -2.21 -9.04 -20.95
CA LEU A 90 -1.09 -8.10 -20.99
C LEU A 90 -0.81 -7.46 -19.64
N LEU A 91 -1.87 -7.05 -18.91
CA LEU A 91 -1.74 -6.47 -17.58
C LEU A 91 -1.41 -7.53 -16.51
N GLU A 92 -1.92 -8.75 -16.64
CA GLU A 92 -1.55 -9.87 -15.76
C GLU A 92 -0.07 -10.23 -15.92
N LEU A 93 0.43 -10.25 -17.15
CA LEU A 93 1.86 -10.42 -17.44
C LEU A 93 2.68 -9.29 -16.80
N PHE A 94 2.22 -8.04 -16.89
CA PHE A 94 2.84 -6.93 -16.17
C PHE A 94 2.87 -7.17 -14.66
N PHE A 95 1.74 -7.56 -14.04
CA PHE A 95 1.67 -7.79 -12.59
C PHE A 95 2.61 -8.91 -12.11
N VAL A 96 2.65 -10.07 -12.80
CA VAL A 96 3.56 -11.15 -12.41
C VAL A 96 5.04 -10.76 -12.60
N SER A 97 5.32 -9.87 -13.55
CA SER A 97 6.66 -9.32 -13.74
C SER A 97 7.07 -8.41 -12.59
N ILE A 98 6.14 -7.56 -12.11
CA ILE A 98 6.36 -6.74 -10.91
C ILE A 98 6.54 -7.62 -9.67
N TYR A 99 5.77 -8.71 -9.53
CA TYR A 99 5.95 -9.68 -8.46
C TYR A 99 7.37 -10.26 -8.46
N ASN A 100 7.84 -10.77 -9.61
CA ASN A 100 9.19 -11.32 -9.72
C ASN A 100 10.28 -10.29 -9.42
N LEU A 101 10.10 -9.05 -9.86
CA LEU A 101 10.98 -7.94 -9.51
C LEU A 101 11.01 -7.69 -8.00
N ALA A 102 9.84 -7.65 -7.36
CA ALA A 102 9.74 -7.39 -5.92
C ALA A 102 10.35 -8.51 -5.07
N VAL A 103 10.20 -9.77 -5.48
CA VAL A 103 10.85 -10.91 -4.83
C VAL A 103 12.38 -10.86 -5.02
N GLU A 104 12.86 -10.62 -6.25
CA GLU A 104 14.30 -10.52 -6.54
C GLU A 104 14.99 -9.45 -5.70
N LYS A 105 14.31 -8.32 -5.49
CA LYS A 105 14.84 -7.17 -4.75
C LYS A 105 14.56 -7.23 -3.25
N GLY A 106 14.05 -8.34 -2.71
CA GLY A 106 13.75 -8.48 -1.27
C GLY A 106 12.70 -7.50 -0.75
N ILE A 107 11.81 -7.01 -1.62
CA ILE A 107 10.66 -6.20 -1.22
C ILE A 107 9.55 -7.11 -0.70
N LEU A 108 9.32 -8.22 -1.42
CA LEU A 108 8.40 -9.29 -1.04
C LEU A 108 9.20 -10.53 -0.68
N GLU A 109 9.48 -10.70 0.62
CA GLU A 109 10.27 -11.83 1.12
C GLU A 109 9.41 -12.97 1.66
N PHE A 110 8.29 -12.65 2.31
CA PHE A 110 7.47 -13.63 3.02
C PHE A 110 5.98 -13.35 2.80
N ILE A 111 5.19 -14.43 2.75
CA ILE A 111 3.75 -14.39 2.91
C ILE A 111 3.35 -15.14 4.18
N GLU A 112 2.39 -14.61 4.91
CA GLU A 112 1.84 -15.25 6.10
C GLU A 112 0.64 -16.09 5.68
N ASN A 113 0.67 -17.38 5.98
CA ASN A 113 -0.45 -18.27 5.70
C ASN A 113 -1.54 -18.13 6.78
N ASN A 114 -2.67 -18.83 6.61
CA ASN A 114 -3.81 -18.75 7.53
C ASN A 114 -3.50 -19.22 8.97
N GLU A 115 -2.40 -19.95 9.16
CA GLU A 115 -1.91 -20.44 10.45
C GLU A 115 -0.88 -19.50 11.10
N GLY A 116 -0.59 -18.36 10.46
CA GLY A 116 0.40 -17.39 10.95
C GLY A 116 1.86 -17.77 10.65
N VAL A 117 2.08 -18.84 9.87
CA VAL A 117 3.42 -19.28 9.46
C VAL A 117 3.88 -18.46 8.27
N LYS A 118 5.12 -17.95 8.34
CA LYS A 118 5.74 -17.21 7.24
C LYS A 118 6.45 -18.15 6.28
N GLU A 119 5.96 -18.17 5.05
CA GLU A 119 6.58 -18.90 3.95
C GLU A 119 7.41 -17.93 3.11
N LYS A 120 8.63 -18.34 2.74
CA LYS A 120 9.50 -17.55 1.89
C LYS A 120 8.93 -17.52 0.47
N LEU A 121 8.80 -16.32 -0.09
CA LEU A 121 8.33 -16.14 -1.45
C LEU A 121 9.43 -16.47 -2.45
N GLU A 122 9.04 -17.12 -3.55
CA GLU A 122 9.92 -17.44 -4.67
C GLU A 122 9.40 -16.80 -5.95
N LYS A 123 10.32 -16.44 -6.86
CA LYS A 123 9.93 -15.94 -8.18
C LYS A 123 9.11 -16.99 -8.92
N THR A 124 8.08 -16.51 -9.60
CA THR A 124 7.29 -17.32 -10.51
C THR A 124 8.12 -17.66 -11.75
N LYS A 125 8.37 -18.96 -11.97
CA LYS A 125 9.14 -19.46 -13.11
C LYS A 125 8.36 -19.33 -14.42
N GLY A 126 9.09 -19.19 -15.53
CA GLY A 126 8.50 -19.17 -16.88
C GLY A 126 7.91 -17.82 -17.27
N VAL A 127 8.26 -16.74 -16.56
CA VAL A 127 7.86 -15.37 -16.88
C VAL A 127 9.01 -14.71 -17.62
N TYR A 128 8.94 -14.67 -18.95
CA TYR A 128 9.98 -14.04 -19.77
C TYR A 128 9.39 -12.87 -20.53
N VAL A 129 9.92 -11.67 -20.30
CA VAL A 129 9.30 -10.43 -20.78
C VAL A 129 10.31 -9.29 -20.88
N GLU A 130 10.06 -8.36 -21.80
CA GLU A 130 10.66 -7.02 -21.84
C GLU A 130 9.55 -5.97 -21.60
N ILE A 131 9.75 -5.07 -20.63
CA ILE A 131 8.87 -3.95 -20.34
C ILE A 131 9.62 -2.66 -20.64
N TYR A 132 9.16 -1.93 -21.65
CA TYR A 132 9.74 -0.67 -22.10
C TYR A 132 8.97 0.51 -21.53
N TYR A 133 9.69 1.46 -20.95
CA TYR A 133 9.10 2.66 -20.36
C TYR A 133 10.04 3.85 -20.49
N SER A 134 9.49 5.06 -20.48
CA SER A 134 10.26 6.30 -20.50
C SER A 134 10.10 7.06 -19.19
N LEU A 135 11.22 7.53 -18.65
CA LEU A 135 11.30 8.47 -17.53
C LEU A 135 12.25 9.59 -17.93
N ASP A 136 11.82 10.85 -17.80
CA ASP A 136 12.67 12.01 -18.14
C ASP A 136 13.24 11.96 -19.56
N LYS A 137 12.43 11.47 -20.52
CA LYS A 137 12.78 11.27 -21.95
C LYS A 137 13.88 10.23 -22.21
N ILE A 138 14.38 9.56 -21.17
CA ILE A 138 15.24 8.39 -21.28
C ILE A 138 14.35 7.17 -21.39
N ILE A 139 14.69 6.22 -22.26
CA ILE A 139 13.97 4.95 -22.37
C ILE A 139 14.73 3.89 -21.60
N TYR A 140 13.99 3.11 -20.83
CA TYR A 140 14.46 1.98 -20.05
C TYR A 140 13.76 0.71 -20.49
N CYS A 141 14.42 -0.42 -20.30
CA CYS A 141 13.85 -1.74 -20.45
C CYS A 141 14.10 -2.57 -19.19
N LEU A 142 13.03 -3.07 -18.59
CA LEU A 142 13.07 -4.12 -17.59
C LEU A 142 12.91 -5.46 -18.29
N GLU A 143 13.93 -6.31 -18.23
CA GLU A 143 13.91 -7.66 -18.80
C GLU A 143 13.85 -8.71 -17.69
N ILE A 144 12.99 -9.71 -17.86
CA ILE A 144 13.06 -10.97 -17.13
C ILE A 144 13.47 -12.05 -18.13
N ASP A 145 14.70 -12.56 -17.98
CA ASP A 145 15.28 -13.50 -18.93
C ASP A 145 14.84 -14.96 -18.68
N SER A 146 15.27 -15.87 -19.56
CA SER A 146 14.98 -17.31 -19.44
C SER A 146 15.53 -17.99 -18.19
N LYS A 147 16.43 -17.34 -17.46
CA LYS A 147 16.96 -17.78 -16.16
C LYS A 147 16.18 -17.17 -14.99
N ASN A 148 15.07 -16.48 -15.27
CA ASN A 148 14.29 -15.66 -14.35
C ASN A 148 15.12 -14.54 -13.70
N LYS A 149 16.23 -14.09 -14.32
CA LYS A 149 17.00 -12.95 -13.82
C LYS A 149 16.31 -11.66 -14.26
N VAL A 150 16.20 -10.72 -13.33
CA VAL A 150 15.68 -9.38 -13.60
C VAL A 150 16.84 -8.46 -13.97
N ILE A 151 16.75 -7.78 -15.12
CA ILE A 151 17.82 -6.97 -15.69
C ILE A 151 17.27 -5.60 -16.10
N PHE A 152 17.93 -4.53 -15.69
CA PHE A 152 17.62 -3.16 -16.13
C PHE A 152 18.58 -2.71 -17.23
N LYS A 153 18.02 -2.20 -18.33
CA LYS A 153 18.77 -1.67 -19.47
C LYS A 153 18.37 -0.23 -19.72
N ILE A 154 19.35 0.63 -19.94
CA ILE A 154 19.11 1.96 -20.50
C ILE A 154 19.17 1.84 -22.02
N ILE A 155 18.27 2.52 -22.72
CA ILE A 155 18.31 2.65 -24.17
C ILE A 155 18.78 4.09 -24.45
N GLU A 156 20.05 4.20 -24.85
CA GLU A 156 20.78 5.45 -25.05
C GLU A 156 20.25 6.25 -26.23
N PHE A 157 20.17 7.56 -26.06
CA PHE A 157 19.64 8.50 -27.02
C PHE A 157 20.68 8.92 -28.07
N GLN A 158 20.29 8.91 -29.35
CA GLN A 158 21.01 9.54 -30.45
C GLN A 158 20.07 10.49 -31.21
N ASP A 159 20.40 11.78 -31.20
CA ASP A 159 19.62 12.80 -31.90
C ASP A 159 20.01 12.89 -33.38
N LYS A 160 19.03 12.78 -34.28
CA LYS A 160 19.19 13.12 -35.71
C LYS A 160 17.92 13.80 -36.23
N LYS A 161 18.06 15.04 -36.69
CA LYS A 161 17.11 15.81 -37.54
C LYS A 161 15.64 15.38 -37.40
N SER A 162 14.95 15.94 -36.41
CA SER A 162 13.51 15.77 -36.08
C SER A 162 13.06 14.38 -35.57
N THR A 163 13.92 13.36 -35.61
CA THR A 163 13.63 12.00 -35.11
C THR A 163 14.55 11.63 -33.96
N ARG A 164 13.98 11.10 -32.87
CA ARG A 164 14.77 10.61 -31.72
C ARG A 164 15.01 9.12 -31.89
N ASN A 165 16.27 8.70 -32.03
CA ASN A 165 16.65 7.28 -32.10
C ASN A 165 17.25 6.83 -30.77
N PHE A 166 16.92 5.63 -30.32
CA PHE A 166 17.44 5.07 -29.07
C PHE A 166 18.09 3.72 -29.33
N THR A 167 19.33 3.48 -28.90
CA THR A 167 20.06 2.19 -29.02
C THR A 167 20.24 1.54 -27.66
N ILE A 168 20.15 0.21 -27.54
CA ILE A 168 20.37 -0.46 -26.24
C ILE A 168 21.78 -0.14 -25.72
N GLY A 169 21.83 0.54 -24.57
CA GLY A 169 23.05 0.94 -23.88
C GLY A 169 23.41 0.00 -22.72
N ALA A 170 24.05 0.56 -21.69
CA ALA A 170 24.59 -0.18 -20.55
C ALA A 170 23.53 -0.91 -19.70
N ILE A 171 23.95 -2.05 -19.14
CA ILE A 171 23.23 -2.75 -18.07
C ILE A 171 23.46 -1.97 -16.77
N LEU A 172 22.38 -1.59 -16.10
CA LEU A 172 22.47 -0.95 -14.79
C LEU A 172 22.80 -2.00 -13.72
N ASP A 173 23.52 -1.58 -12.66
CA ASP A 173 23.70 -2.41 -11.46
C ASP A 173 22.33 -2.81 -10.89
N ASP A 174 22.27 -3.82 -10.03
CA ASP A 174 21.03 -4.50 -9.61
C ASP A 174 20.59 -4.14 -8.18
N ASN A 175 21.01 -2.99 -7.64
CA ASN A 175 20.68 -2.57 -6.27
C ASN A 175 19.25 -1.99 -6.12
N ILE A 176 18.63 -2.13 -4.94
CA ILE A 176 17.29 -1.62 -4.58
C ILE A 176 17.18 -0.10 -4.78
N GLU A 177 18.28 0.63 -4.58
CA GLU A 177 18.31 2.09 -4.74
C GLU A 177 18.02 2.53 -6.18
N LEU A 178 18.28 1.67 -7.17
CA LEU A 178 17.94 1.93 -8.56
C LEU A 178 16.42 1.89 -8.81
N LEU A 179 15.65 1.09 -8.06
CA LEU A 179 14.19 1.08 -8.23
C LEU A 179 13.56 2.43 -7.91
N LYS A 180 14.09 3.13 -6.89
CA LYS A 180 13.59 4.44 -6.50
C LYS A 180 13.84 5.51 -7.57
N ASN A 181 14.92 5.37 -8.33
CA ASN A 181 15.38 6.39 -9.27
C ASN A 181 15.04 6.06 -10.73
N PHE A 182 14.93 4.79 -11.09
CA PHE A 182 14.85 4.31 -12.48
C PHE A 182 13.64 3.42 -12.75
N PHE A 183 12.75 3.22 -11.79
CA PHE A 183 11.49 2.51 -12.01
C PHE A 183 10.29 3.35 -11.57
N PHE A 184 9.11 2.96 -12.04
CA PHE A 184 7.87 3.68 -11.77
C PHE A 184 6.96 2.90 -10.82
N TYR A 185 6.06 3.61 -10.16
CA TYR A 185 5.05 3.03 -9.29
C TYR A 185 3.71 2.96 -10.00
N SER A 186 2.98 1.85 -9.82
CA SER A 186 1.69 1.63 -10.46
C SER A 186 0.54 1.52 -9.47
N ILE A 187 -0.62 2.10 -9.83
CA ILE A 187 -1.89 1.89 -9.14
C ILE A 187 -2.86 1.26 -10.13
N ALA A 188 -3.20 -0.01 -9.94
CA ALA A 188 -4.12 -0.77 -10.76
C ALA A 188 -5.50 -0.83 -10.08
N ILE A 189 -6.51 -0.24 -10.72
CA ILE A 189 -7.90 -0.28 -10.26
C ILE A 189 -8.66 -1.29 -11.13
N ASN A 190 -9.08 -2.41 -10.55
CA ASN A 190 -9.75 -3.49 -11.28
C ASN A 190 -10.98 -4.01 -10.53
N TYR A 191 -12.17 -3.54 -10.93
CA TYR A 191 -13.46 -4.02 -10.41
C TYR A 191 -14.08 -5.16 -11.21
N SER A 192 -13.35 -5.78 -12.16
CA SER A 192 -13.85 -6.94 -12.88
C SER A 192 -13.89 -8.15 -11.95
N PHE A 193 -15.08 -8.65 -11.62
CA PHE A 193 -15.25 -9.81 -10.73
C PHE A 193 -14.52 -11.06 -11.23
N TYR A 194 -14.45 -11.25 -12.54
CA TYR A 194 -13.83 -12.43 -13.17
C TYR A 194 -12.30 -12.33 -13.34
N GLY A 195 -11.69 -11.18 -13.03
CA GLY A 195 -10.25 -10.97 -13.14
C GLY A 195 -9.49 -11.24 -11.83
N LEU A 196 -8.18 -11.47 -11.92
CA LEU A 196 -7.26 -11.52 -10.77
C LEU A 196 -7.67 -12.49 -9.64
N ASN A 197 -8.30 -13.61 -10.01
CA ASN A 197 -8.60 -14.69 -9.07
C ASN A 197 -7.34 -15.55 -8.85
N SER A 198 -6.82 -15.54 -7.62
CA SER A 198 -5.62 -16.32 -7.25
C SER A 198 -5.75 -17.82 -7.49
N ASN A 199 -6.97 -18.36 -7.40
CA ASN A 199 -7.21 -19.79 -7.64
C ASN A 199 -7.11 -20.16 -9.13
N LEU A 200 -7.16 -19.16 -10.02
CA LEU A 200 -7.05 -19.35 -11.47
C LEU A 200 -5.67 -18.95 -12.01
N ILE A 201 -5.08 -17.86 -11.51
CA ILE A 201 -3.84 -17.30 -12.07
C ILE A 201 -2.59 -17.62 -11.24
N GLY A 202 -2.77 -18.17 -10.03
CA GLY A 202 -1.68 -18.58 -9.14
C GLY A 202 -1.53 -17.69 -7.90
N ASP A 203 -0.84 -18.23 -6.88
CA ASP A 203 -0.71 -17.61 -5.57
C ASP A 203 0.16 -16.34 -5.54
N TRP A 204 0.99 -16.12 -6.56
CA TRP A 204 1.81 -14.90 -6.69
C TRP A 204 0.97 -13.62 -6.57
N ILE A 205 -0.28 -13.62 -7.07
CA ILE A 205 -1.15 -12.45 -7.00
C ILE A 205 -1.59 -12.14 -5.57
N LYS A 206 -1.70 -13.15 -4.68
CA LYS A 206 -2.08 -12.95 -3.27
C LYS A 206 -1.09 -11.98 -2.61
N SER A 207 0.21 -12.19 -2.87
CA SER A 207 1.29 -11.35 -2.34
C SER A 207 1.17 -9.88 -2.77
N LEU A 208 0.66 -9.60 -3.98
CA LEU A 208 0.46 -8.24 -4.48
C LEU A 208 -0.77 -7.54 -3.88
N PHE A 209 -1.71 -8.29 -3.30
CA PHE A 209 -2.86 -7.73 -2.60
C PHE A 209 -2.54 -7.35 -1.15
N HIS A 210 -1.58 -8.04 -0.52
CA HIS A 210 -1.20 -7.76 0.86
C HIS A 210 -0.40 -6.45 0.98
N LYS A 211 -1.03 -5.40 1.51
CA LYS A 211 -0.42 -4.08 1.80
C LYS A 211 0.59 -4.08 2.96
N ASN A 212 1.06 -5.25 3.38
CA ASN A 212 1.92 -5.43 4.55
C ASN A 212 3.36 -4.96 4.31
N ASP A 213 3.72 -4.67 3.06
CA ASP A 213 5.02 -4.17 2.62
C ASP A 213 5.15 -2.65 2.74
N GLY A 214 4.09 -1.95 3.16
CA GLY A 214 4.08 -0.50 3.30
C GLY A 214 4.17 0.26 1.99
N TYR A 215 3.55 -0.25 0.92
CA TYR A 215 3.55 0.37 -0.41
C TYR A 215 4.94 0.38 -1.07
N ARG A 216 5.81 -0.57 -0.70
CA ARG A 216 7.16 -0.70 -1.25
C ARG A 216 7.18 -1.40 -2.59
N THR A 217 6.27 -2.35 -2.83
CA THR A 217 6.13 -3.04 -4.11
C THR A 217 5.67 -2.04 -5.16
N PRO A 218 6.28 -1.97 -6.36
CA PRO A 218 5.97 -0.94 -7.36
C PRO A 218 4.64 -1.17 -8.11
N VAL A 219 3.70 -1.86 -7.47
CA VAL A 219 2.30 -1.96 -7.87
C VAL A 219 1.40 -2.07 -6.65
N VAL A 220 0.29 -1.33 -6.66
CA VAL A 220 -0.86 -1.58 -5.79
C VAL A 220 -2.05 -1.94 -6.63
N ILE A 221 -2.71 -3.03 -6.27
CA ILE A 221 -3.93 -3.47 -6.91
C ILE A 221 -5.10 -3.20 -5.95
N ASN A 222 -6.12 -2.51 -6.42
CA ASN A 222 -7.35 -2.23 -5.67
C ASN A 222 -8.57 -2.62 -6.52
N PRO A 223 -9.65 -3.18 -5.93
CA PRO A 223 -9.84 -3.53 -4.52
C PRO A 223 -9.02 -4.74 -4.07
N PHE A 224 -8.87 -4.91 -2.74
CA PHE A 224 -8.27 -6.10 -2.14
C PHE A 224 -9.13 -7.33 -2.45
N ARG A 225 -8.49 -8.48 -2.70
CA ARG A 225 -9.19 -9.73 -3.01
C ARG A 225 -8.68 -10.89 -2.17
N VAL A 226 -9.60 -11.75 -1.77
CA VAL A 226 -9.31 -13.08 -1.20
C VAL A 226 -9.91 -14.09 -2.14
N GLU A 227 -9.08 -14.91 -2.79
CA GLU A 227 -9.54 -15.95 -3.73
C GLU A 227 -10.41 -15.39 -4.87
N GLY A 228 -10.08 -14.18 -5.32
CA GLY A 228 -10.81 -13.44 -6.35
C GLY A 228 -12.03 -12.66 -5.84
N ASN A 229 -12.49 -12.90 -4.62
CA ASN A 229 -13.66 -12.25 -4.03
C ASN A 229 -13.33 -10.85 -3.51
N ILE A 230 -14.21 -9.89 -3.82
CA ILE A 230 -14.16 -8.52 -3.30
C ILE A 230 -15.20 -8.42 -2.19
N ASP A 231 -14.78 -8.03 -0.99
CA ASP A 231 -15.71 -7.68 0.07
C ASP A 231 -16.27 -6.27 -0.16
N ILE A 232 -17.50 -6.23 -0.67
CA ILE A 232 -18.19 -4.97 -0.98
C ILE A 232 -18.42 -4.11 0.27
N ASN A 233 -18.59 -4.72 1.46
CA ASN A 233 -18.82 -3.96 2.69
C ASN A 233 -17.56 -3.21 3.10
N ILE A 234 -16.40 -3.83 2.91
CA ILE A 234 -15.11 -3.16 3.10
C ILE A 234 -14.95 -2.02 2.09
N GLU A 235 -15.27 -2.23 0.81
CA GLU A 235 -15.16 -1.16 -0.19
C GLU A 235 -16.11 0.02 0.09
N VAL A 236 -17.35 -0.24 0.50
CA VAL A 236 -18.29 0.80 0.95
C VAL A 236 -17.74 1.56 2.16
N TYR A 237 -17.17 0.84 3.13
CA TYR A 237 -16.54 1.47 4.29
C TYR A 237 -15.36 2.37 3.89
N LEU A 238 -14.48 1.90 2.99
CA LEU A 238 -13.35 2.68 2.48
C LEU A 238 -13.81 3.88 1.64
N ALA A 239 -14.86 3.73 0.84
CA ALA A 239 -15.45 4.83 0.08
C ALA A 239 -16.01 5.91 1.01
N LYS A 240 -16.73 5.53 2.07
CA LYS A 240 -17.20 6.46 3.12
C LYS A 240 -16.04 7.19 3.79
N GLN A 241 -14.93 6.51 4.10
CA GLN A 241 -13.75 7.17 4.67
C GLN A 241 -13.12 8.20 3.72
N ARG A 242 -13.03 7.89 2.42
CA ARG A 242 -12.51 8.83 1.41
C ARG A 242 -13.44 10.03 1.26
N LEU A 243 -14.75 9.78 1.20
CA LEU A 243 -15.75 10.84 1.15
C LEU A 243 -15.65 11.75 2.37
N LEU A 244 -15.61 11.16 3.58
CA LEU A 244 -15.39 11.91 4.81
C LEU A 244 -14.14 12.77 4.70
N SER A 245 -12.99 12.21 4.27
CA SER A 245 -11.75 12.99 4.14
C SER A 245 -11.82 14.16 3.15
N ASN A 246 -12.75 14.15 2.20
CA ASN A 246 -13.01 15.29 1.33
C ASN A 246 -13.90 16.33 2.01
N ILE A 247 -14.90 15.88 2.76
CA ILE A 247 -15.85 16.74 3.49
C ILE A 247 -15.16 17.52 4.62
N ILE A 248 -14.30 16.88 5.41
CA ILE A 248 -13.57 17.54 6.53
C ILE A 248 -12.34 18.35 6.05
N LYS A 249 -12.20 18.63 4.75
CA LYS A 249 -11.15 19.55 4.29
C LYS A 249 -11.51 20.97 4.76
N PRO A 250 -10.54 21.76 5.25
CA PRO A 250 -10.80 23.15 5.59
C PRO A 250 -11.28 23.93 4.35
N VAL A 251 -12.29 24.78 4.53
CA VAL A 251 -12.71 25.75 3.52
C VAL A 251 -11.57 26.76 3.32
N THR A 252 -10.88 26.68 2.19
CA THR A 252 -9.88 27.67 1.78
C THR A 252 -10.52 28.64 0.78
N ASP A 253 -10.29 29.94 0.96
CA ASP A 253 -10.72 31.00 0.03
C ASP A 253 -12.24 31.10 -0.18
N GLY A 254 -13.05 30.61 0.77
CA GLY A 254 -14.52 30.60 0.68
C GLY A 254 -15.09 29.54 -0.27
N ASN A 255 -14.27 28.62 -0.78
CA ASN A 255 -14.73 27.54 -1.65
C ASN A 255 -15.22 26.33 -0.82
N GLU A 256 -16.54 26.13 -0.84
CA GLU A 256 -17.25 25.04 -0.17
C GLU A 256 -17.65 23.89 -1.11
N ASP A 257 -17.10 23.84 -2.33
CA ASP A 257 -17.47 22.84 -3.35
C ASP A 257 -17.28 21.39 -2.85
N HIS A 258 -16.34 21.18 -1.93
CA HIS A 258 -16.08 19.88 -1.31
C HIS A 258 -17.22 19.37 -0.41
N LEU A 259 -18.15 20.25 -0.02
CA LEU A 259 -19.36 19.90 0.73
C LEU A 259 -20.53 19.57 -0.20
N GLN A 260 -20.46 19.91 -1.48
CA GLN A 260 -21.47 19.60 -2.47
C GLN A 260 -21.27 18.16 -2.98
N LEU A 261 -22.24 17.28 -2.72
CA LEU A 261 -22.16 15.86 -3.14
C LEU A 261 -22.73 15.62 -4.54
N THR A 262 -23.79 16.36 -4.87
CA THR A 262 -24.49 16.33 -6.17
C THR A 262 -25.02 17.73 -6.47
N ASP A 263 -25.59 17.97 -7.65
CA ASP A 263 -26.14 19.30 -8.02
C ASP A 263 -27.22 19.84 -7.06
N HIS A 264 -27.80 18.98 -6.20
CA HIS A 264 -28.90 19.33 -5.29
C HIS A 264 -28.65 18.99 -3.82
N GLN A 265 -27.53 18.34 -3.48
CA GLN A 265 -27.27 17.86 -2.13
C GLN A 265 -25.94 18.40 -1.60
N LYS A 266 -26.01 19.08 -0.47
CA LYS A 266 -24.88 19.57 0.31
C LYS A 266 -24.83 18.87 1.66
N VAL A 267 -23.63 18.61 2.15
CA VAL A 267 -23.44 18.09 3.51
C VAL A 267 -23.69 19.21 4.51
N THR A 268 -24.62 18.98 5.44
CA THR A 268 -24.89 19.89 6.56
C THR A 268 -24.33 19.34 7.87
N ASP A 269 -24.33 18.01 8.02
CA ASP A 269 -24.00 17.38 9.29
C ASP A 269 -23.30 16.04 9.07
N ILE A 270 -22.37 15.72 9.97
CA ILE A 270 -21.70 14.43 10.05
C ILE A 270 -22.00 13.80 11.40
N ILE A 271 -22.57 12.60 11.38
CA ILE A 271 -22.87 11.83 12.59
C ILE A 271 -21.82 10.75 12.77
N PHE A 272 -21.15 10.76 13.92
CA PHE A 272 -20.19 9.77 14.35
C PHE A 272 -20.80 8.85 15.40
N GLU A 273 -20.47 7.56 15.28
CA GLU A 273 -20.85 6.51 16.21
C GLU A 273 -19.60 5.85 16.78
N LEU A 274 -19.54 5.73 18.11
CA LEU A 274 -18.45 5.06 18.78
C LEU A 274 -18.57 3.53 18.61
N SER A 275 -17.49 2.90 18.16
CA SER A 275 -17.44 1.45 17.91
C SER A 275 -16.77 0.70 19.06
N ASP A 276 -17.54 0.41 20.12
CA ASP A 276 -17.03 -0.29 21.31
C ASP A 276 -16.48 -1.68 20.98
N LYS A 277 -17.07 -2.38 20.00
CA LYS A 277 -16.59 -3.69 19.50
C LYS A 277 -15.09 -3.70 19.15
N LYS A 278 -14.52 -2.55 18.74
CA LYS A 278 -13.09 -2.46 18.39
C LYS A 278 -12.17 -2.39 19.63
N ILE A 279 -12.70 -2.12 20.82
CA ILE A 279 -11.96 -1.78 22.06
C ILE A 279 -12.27 -2.78 23.20
N ASN A 280 -12.85 -3.95 22.90
CA ASN A 280 -13.22 -4.91 23.97
C ASN A 280 -12.07 -5.72 24.55
N TYR A 281 -10.99 -5.93 23.78
CA TYR A 281 -9.86 -6.78 24.18
C TYR A 281 -8.54 -6.19 23.70
N ALA A 282 -7.47 -6.50 24.43
CA ALA A 282 -6.11 -6.07 24.12
C ALA A 282 -5.61 -6.74 22.84
N PHE A 283 -5.64 -8.07 22.79
CA PHE A 283 -5.31 -8.84 21.59
C PHE A 283 -5.87 -10.28 21.65
N LYS A 284 -5.98 -10.93 20.49
CA LYS A 284 -6.26 -12.37 20.38
C LYS A 284 -4.96 -13.16 20.32
N LYS A 285 -4.86 -14.31 21.03
CA LYS A 285 -3.81 -15.30 20.79
C LYS A 285 -4.00 -15.88 19.38
N LEU A 286 -2.91 -16.20 18.69
CA LEU A 286 -2.96 -16.67 17.29
C LEU A 286 -3.64 -18.03 17.13
N ILE A 287 -3.68 -18.84 18.20
CA ILE A 287 -4.15 -20.23 18.18
C ILE A 287 -5.68 -20.33 18.09
N SER A 288 -6.43 -19.35 18.63
CA SER A 288 -7.90 -19.41 18.66
C SER A 288 -8.53 -18.05 18.95
N GLU A 289 -9.67 -17.76 18.31
CA GLU A 289 -10.47 -16.57 18.64
C GLU A 289 -11.04 -16.59 20.06
N LYS A 290 -11.13 -17.76 20.69
CA LYS A 290 -11.64 -17.93 22.07
C LYS A 290 -10.60 -17.52 23.13
N ASP A 291 -9.32 -17.45 22.76
CA ASP A 291 -8.22 -17.12 23.67
C ASP A 291 -7.82 -15.64 23.53
N ALA A 292 -8.79 -14.75 23.74
CA ALA A 292 -8.53 -13.30 23.76
C ALA A 292 -8.01 -12.86 25.13
N ILE A 293 -6.91 -12.09 25.14
CA ILE A 293 -6.39 -11.46 26.35
C ILE A 293 -7.16 -10.16 26.58
N SER A 294 -7.83 -10.07 27.73
CA SER A 294 -8.54 -8.88 28.15
C SER A 294 -7.57 -7.75 28.48
N PHE A 295 -8.04 -6.50 28.45
CA PHE A 295 -7.22 -5.39 28.95
C PHE A 295 -6.88 -5.54 30.43
N GLU A 296 -7.80 -6.10 31.22
CA GLU A 296 -7.57 -6.36 32.64
C GLU A 296 -6.37 -7.30 32.83
N ASP A 297 -6.31 -8.41 32.09
CA ASP A 297 -5.20 -9.37 32.18
C ASP A 297 -3.90 -8.80 31.63
N PHE A 298 -3.97 -8.02 30.56
CA PHE A 298 -2.80 -7.32 30.04
C PHE A 298 -2.23 -6.33 31.07
N TYR A 299 -3.09 -5.54 31.71
CA TYR A 299 -2.69 -4.53 32.69
C TYR A 299 -2.26 -5.11 34.04
N LYS A 300 -2.64 -6.36 34.38
CA LYS A 300 -2.05 -7.11 35.52
C LYS A 300 -0.54 -7.29 35.35
N ILE A 301 -0.08 -7.47 34.12
CA ILE A 301 1.35 -7.64 33.78
C ILE A 301 2.02 -6.30 33.43
N ASN A 302 1.29 -5.39 32.79
CA ASN A 302 1.82 -4.10 32.32
C ASN A 302 0.94 -2.96 32.87
N PRO A 303 1.08 -2.56 34.14
CA PRO A 303 0.18 -1.60 34.77
C PRO A 303 0.06 -0.29 33.98
N LYS A 304 -1.15 0.30 33.94
CA LYS A 304 -1.39 1.57 33.24
C LYS A 304 -0.51 2.69 33.80
N GLU A 305 -0.31 2.68 35.10
CA GLU A 305 0.50 3.64 35.87
C GLU A 305 1.98 3.58 35.48
N SER A 306 2.44 2.48 34.87
CA SER A 306 3.78 2.34 34.32
C SER A 306 3.82 2.70 32.83
N LEU A 307 2.86 2.22 32.04
CA LEU A 307 2.88 2.41 30.58
C LEU A 307 2.63 3.86 30.15
N PHE A 308 1.61 4.51 30.71
CA PHE A 308 1.15 5.81 30.19
C PHE A 308 2.10 6.98 30.47
N PRO A 309 2.79 7.07 31.62
CA PRO A 309 3.82 8.08 31.81
C PRO A 309 4.89 8.05 30.70
N GLU A 310 5.42 6.87 30.35
CA GLU A 310 6.41 6.74 29.27
C GLU A 310 5.82 7.10 27.90
N ILE A 311 4.59 6.68 27.60
CA ILE A 311 3.90 7.06 26.35
C ILE A 311 3.74 8.57 26.26
N TYR A 312 3.30 9.21 27.35
CA TYR A 312 3.06 10.66 27.37
C TYR A 312 4.37 11.47 27.31
N GLU A 313 5.41 11.01 27.99
CA GLU A 313 6.75 11.58 27.90
C GLU A 313 7.24 11.60 26.45
N VAL A 314 7.19 10.46 25.76
CA VAL A 314 7.74 10.34 24.40
C VAL A 314 6.92 11.07 23.35
N PHE A 315 5.59 10.99 23.40
CA PHE A 315 4.75 11.49 22.30
C PHE A 315 4.21 12.91 22.50
N ILE A 316 4.06 13.37 23.75
CA ILE A 316 3.44 14.67 24.07
C ILE A 316 4.24 15.48 25.09
N ASN A 317 5.53 15.17 25.27
CA ASN A 317 6.49 15.89 26.13
C ASN A 317 5.99 16.04 27.57
N SER A 318 5.52 14.94 28.16
CA SER A 318 5.07 14.84 29.56
C SER A 318 3.84 15.67 29.90
N PHE A 319 3.11 16.17 28.90
CA PHE A 319 1.75 16.66 29.09
C PHE A 319 0.86 15.49 29.53
N ILE A 320 0.25 15.58 30.71
CA ILE A 320 -0.70 14.56 31.19
C ILE A 320 -2.11 15.00 30.79
N PRO A 321 -2.79 14.25 29.90
CA PRO A 321 -4.17 14.55 29.53
C PRO A 321 -5.09 14.61 30.75
N SER A 322 -5.95 15.63 30.81
CA SER A 322 -6.94 15.78 31.87
C SER A 322 -7.79 14.51 32.04
N ASN A 323 -8.15 14.17 33.27
CA ASN A 323 -9.09 13.07 33.52
C ASN A 323 -10.51 13.38 33.01
N SER A 324 -10.80 14.64 32.68
CA SER A 324 -12.06 15.07 32.07
C SER A 324 -12.17 14.77 30.57
N VAL A 325 -11.08 14.34 29.91
CA VAL A 325 -11.09 14.02 28.48
C VAL A 325 -12.11 12.93 28.22
N LYS A 326 -13.07 13.21 27.34
CA LYS A 326 -14.16 12.28 27.06
C LYS A 326 -13.64 10.98 26.46
N HIS A 327 -14.11 9.83 26.96
CA HIS A 327 -13.67 8.49 26.55
C HIS A 327 -12.16 8.19 26.73
N LYS A 328 -11.46 8.90 27.62
CA LYS A 328 -10.02 8.70 27.87
C LYS A 328 -9.62 7.22 28.00
N ASP A 329 -10.28 6.46 28.88
CA ASP A 329 -9.98 5.03 29.08
C ASP A 329 -10.11 4.18 27.80
N LYS A 330 -11.14 4.43 26.99
CA LYS A 330 -11.34 3.71 25.72
C LYS A 330 -10.23 4.05 24.72
N VAL A 331 -9.79 5.31 24.67
CA VAL A 331 -8.72 5.76 23.78
C VAL A 331 -7.36 5.22 24.24
N GLU A 332 -7.09 5.23 25.54
CA GLU A 332 -5.91 4.60 26.15
C GLU A 332 -5.82 3.10 25.80
N ASN A 333 -6.91 2.36 25.98
CA ASN A 333 -6.99 0.96 25.57
C ASN A 333 -6.73 0.80 24.07
N TYR A 334 -7.28 1.68 23.23
CA TYR A 334 -7.03 1.67 21.79
C TYR A 334 -5.56 1.96 21.44
N ILE A 335 -4.89 2.88 22.15
CA ILE A 335 -3.45 3.16 22.00
C ILE A 335 -2.65 1.89 22.29
N VAL A 336 -2.90 1.24 23.42
CA VAL A 336 -2.21 -0.02 23.80
C VAL A 336 -2.45 -1.10 22.75
N LYS A 337 -3.69 -1.27 22.28
CA LYS A 337 -4.02 -2.19 21.19
C LYS A 337 -3.25 -1.87 19.90
N LYS A 338 -2.99 -0.60 19.60
CA LYS A 338 -2.17 -0.20 18.45
C LYS A 338 -0.71 -0.51 18.65
N LEU A 339 -0.15 -0.27 19.83
CA LEU A 339 1.23 -0.65 20.16
C LEU A 339 1.42 -2.15 19.97
N ILE A 340 0.54 -2.97 20.56
CA ILE A 340 0.59 -4.44 20.41
C ILE A 340 0.46 -4.85 18.94
N LYS A 341 -0.53 -4.29 18.22
CA LYS A 341 -0.74 -4.62 16.81
C LYS A 341 0.47 -4.26 15.94
N ILE A 342 1.05 -3.08 16.13
CA ILE A 342 2.21 -2.63 15.35
C ILE A 342 3.39 -3.58 15.60
N ALA A 343 3.68 -3.89 16.86
CA ALA A 343 4.76 -4.79 17.20
C ALA A 343 4.58 -6.19 16.57
N ARG A 344 3.36 -6.75 16.58
CA ARG A 344 3.09 -8.08 16.00
C ARG A 344 3.08 -8.08 14.47
N THR A 345 2.53 -7.05 13.84
CA THR A 345 2.35 -6.98 12.39
C THR A 345 3.67 -6.68 11.65
N TYR A 346 4.44 -5.68 12.09
CA TYR A 346 5.55 -5.13 11.32
C TYR A 346 6.90 -5.63 11.84
N SER A 347 7.71 -6.21 10.95
CA SER A 347 9.01 -6.85 11.27
C SER A 347 9.93 -5.99 12.11
N ASP A 348 10.01 -4.70 11.78
CA ASP A 348 10.90 -3.72 12.39
C ASP A 348 10.61 -3.47 13.88
N TYR A 349 9.41 -3.85 14.31
CA TYR A 349 8.88 -3.64 15.66
C TYR A 349 8.71 -4.94 16.45
N ARG A 350 8.80 -6.11 15.81
CA ARG A 350 8.58 -7.41 16.45
C ARG A 350 9.48 -7.67 17.64
N LYS A 351 10.74 -7.23 17.57
CA LYS A 351 11.71 -7.41 18.65
C LYS A 351 11.33 -6.74 19.98
N TYR A 352 10.37 -5.81 19.96
CA TYR A 352 9.93 -5.07 21.15
C TYR A 352 8.73 -5.71 21.86
N PHE A 353 8.24 -6.88 21.40
CA PHE A 353 7.06 -7.52 21.99
C PHE A 353 7.25 -9.02 22.17
N ARG A 354 7.00 -9.51 23.38
CA ARG A 354 6.98 -10.94 23.72
C ARG A 354 5.60 -11.50 23.39
N ASP A 355 5.55 -12.41 22.44
CA ASP A 355 4.38 -13.24 22.16
C ASP A 355 4.88 -14.69 22.19
N GLU A 356 4.12 -15.61 22.80
CA GLU A 356 4.52 -17.02 23.02
C GLU A 356 4.90 -17.74 21.70
N LEU A 357 4.45 -17.21 20.55
CA LEU A 357 4.83 -17.69 19.21
C LEU A 357 6.12 -17.07 18.64
N LEU A 358 6.55 -15.90 19.11
CA LEU A 358 7.77 -15.24 18.64
C LEU A 358 9.05 -15.89 19.20
N GLU A 359 8.96 -16.60 20.34
CA GLU A 359 10.09 -17.35 20.90
C GLU A 359 10.46 -18.58 20.05
N HIS A 360 9.52 -19.14 19.27
CA HIS A 360 9.77 -20.30 18.41
C HIS A 360 10.22 -19.98 16.97
N ILE A 361 10.09 -18.73 16.51
CA ILE A 361 10.39 -18.36 15.11
C ILE A 361 11.87 -17.94 14.93
N GLY A 362 12.67 -17.87 16.00
CA GLY A 362 13.95 -17.15 16.00
C GLY A 362 15.26 -17.93 16.17
N LYS A 363 15.29 -19.24 16.48
CA LYS A 363 16.56 -19.97 16.67
C LYS A 363 16.49 -21.46 16.29
N PRO A 364 17.15 -21.92 15.21
CA PRO A 364 17.57 -23.31 15.12
C PRO A 364 18.79 -23.48 16.04
N GLY A 365 18.60 -24.16 17.17
CA GLY A 365 19.69 -24.58 18.04
C GLY A 365 20.13 -23.56 19.09
N SER A 366 19.35 -23.40 20.15
CA SER A 366 19.93 -23.13 21.47
C SER A 366 18.98 -23.63 22.55
N THR A 367 19.14 -24.88 22.95
CA THR A 367 18.78 -25.32 24.30
C THR A 367 19.75 -24.65 25.27
N GLU A 368 19.38 -23.48 25.76
CA GLU A 368 19.97 -22.94 26.98
C GLU A 368 18.85 -22.48 27.90
N ASN A 369 18.73 -23.21 29.01
CA ASN A 369 18.10 -22.77 30.24
C ASN A 369 18.68 -21.40 30.61
N ASN A 370 17.92 -20.33 30.43
CA ASN A 370 18.24 -19.04 31.02
C ASN A 370 16.96 -18.49 31.67
N SER A 371 17.02 -18.43 33.00
CA SER A 371 16.12 -17.67 33.86
C SER A 371 16.07 -16.20 33.41
N ILE A 372 15.04 -15.83 32.64
CA ILE A 372 14.79 -14.44 32.22
C ILE A 372 13.68 -13.88 33.11
N ASN A 373 13.95 -12.77 33.79
CA ASN A 373 12.98 -12.02 34.58
C ASN A 373 11.69 -11.69 33.78
N HIS A 374 10.53 -11.90 34.42
CA HIS A 374 9.27 -12.28 33.78
C HIS A 374 8.21 -11.18 33.59
N ASN A 375 8.52 -9.89 33.72
CA ASN A 375 7.46 -8.98 34.18
C ASN A 375 6.80 -8.04 33.14
N SER A 376 6.99 -8.22 31.82
CA SER A 376 6.33 -7.36 30.83
C SER A 376 6.18 -8.02 29.46
N TYR A 377 5.14 -7.65 28.71
CA TYR A 377 4.99 -8.03 27.30
C TYR A 377 5.87 -7.17 26.38
N PHE A 378 6.15 -5.91 26.73
CA PHE A 378 7.02 -5.05 25.93
C PHE A 378 8.49 -5.20 26.37
N ILE A 379 9.38 -5.40 25.39
CA ILE A 379 10.84 -5.41 25.56
C ILE A 379 11.36 -4.03 25.19
N GLU A 380 12.24 -3.44 26.00
CA GLU A 380 12.84 -2.12 25.73
C GLU A 380 11.78 -1.07 25.36
N PHE A 381 10.73 -0.92 26.18
CA PHE A 381 9.53 -0.15 25.85
C PHE A 381 9.82 1.30 25.46
N GLU A 382 10.70 2.00 26.20
CA GLU A 382 11.13 3.35 25.85
C GLU A 382 11.76 3.44 24.44
N ALA A 383 12.65 2.49 24.09
CA ALA A 383 13.27 2.45 22.77
C ALA A 383 12.24 2.15 21.66
N TYR A 384 11.25 1.32 21.95
CA TYR A 384 10.12 1.06 21.06
C TYR A 384 9.30 2.33 20.80
N LEU A 385 8.94 3.05 21.86
CA LEU A 385 8.17 4.30 21.77
C LEU A 385 8.95 5.38 20.99
N LYS A 386 10.25 5.55 21.24
CA LYS A 386 11.09 6.49 20.48
C LYS A 386 11.09 6.18 19.00
N LYS A 387 11.31 4.90 18.63
CA LYS A 387 11.28 4.46 17.23
C LYS A 387 9.92 4.74 16.57
N LEU A 388 8.82 4.46 17.27
CA LEU A 388 7.48 4.79 16.79
C LEU A 388 7.26 6.30 16.65
N ASN A 389 7.80 7.10 17.58
CA ASN A 389 7.67 8.54 17.57
C ASN A 389 8.47 9.18 16.43
N ASP A 390 9.52 8.54 15.92
CA ASP A 390 10.25 9.00 14.73
C ASP A 390 9.57 8.55 13.42
N ASP A 391 8.93 7.38 13.40
CA ASP A 391 8.30 6.83 12.21
C ASP A 391 7.06 7.63 11.75
N ARG A 392 7.18 8.36 10.63
CA ARG A 392 6.11 9.14 9.98
C ARG A 392 5.31 8.36 8.94
N SER A 393 5.52 7.05 8.81
CA SER A 393 4.81 6.21 7.85
C SER A 393 3.36 5.95 8.24
N HIS A 394 2.61 5.32 7.34
CA HIS A 394 1.25 4.87 7.56
C HIS A 394 1.08 3.91 8.76
N VAL A 395 2.18 3.28 9.24
CA VAL A 395 2.20 2.36 10.37
C VAL A 395 1.73 3.03 11.65
N THR A 396 2.23 4.23 11.94
CA THR A 396 1.99 4.95 13.20
C THR A 396 0.82 5.94 13.12
N PHE A 397 0.26 6.14 11.92
CA PHE A 397 -0.76 7.16 11.68
C PHE A 397 -1.94 7.11 12.67
N LYS A 398 -2.54 5.92 12.86
CA LYS A 398 -3.68 5.75 13.79
C LYS A 398 -3.29 5.86 15.26
N LEU A 399 -2.04 5.52 15.61
CA LEU A 399 -1.51 5.71 16.96
C LEU A 399 -1.40 7.20 17.27
N ARG A 400 -0.78 7.97 16.36
CA ARG A 400 -0.66 9.43 16.48
C ARG A 400 -2.01 10.13 16.53
N GLN A 401 -2.99 9.70 15.73
CA GLN A 401 -4.37 10.22 15.81
C GLN A 401 -4.97 10.05 17.21
N ALA A 402 -4.84 8.86 17.82
CA ALA A 402 -5.37 8.59 19.15
C ALA A 402 -4.64 9.40 20.25
N ILE A 403 -3.33 9.57 20.12
CA ILE A 403 -2.55 10.40 21.06
C ILE A 403 -2.92 11.89 20.91
N ASN A 404 -3.08 12.38 19.68
CA ASN A 404 -3.50 13.75 19.42
C ASN A 404 -4.90 14.04 19.95
N TYR A 405 -5.80 13.05 19.92
CA TYR A 405 -7.11 13.17 20.57
C TYR A 405 -6.96 13.45 22.07
N LEU A 406 -6.14 12.66 22.78
CA LEU A 406 -5.90 12.86 24.22
C LEU A 406 -5.22 14.21 24.52
N LYS A 407 -4.31 14.64 23.65
CA LYS A 407 -3.59 15.91 23.81
C LYS A 407 -4.51 17.14 23.69
N ASN A 408 -5.40 17.13 22.70
CA ASN A 408 -6.15 18.33 22.32
C ASN A 408 -7.61 18.32 22.79
N ASP A 409 -8.12 17.20 23.34
CA ASP A 409 -9.50 17.05 23.81
C ASP A 409 -10.53 17.60 22.81
N ILE A 410 -10.45 17.14 21.56
CA ILE A 410 -11.18 17.73 20.42
C ILE A 410 -12.71 17.64 20.52
N LEU A 411 -13.23 16.91 21.51
CA LEU A 411 -14.67 16.77 21.78
C LEU A 411 -15.10 17.52 23.04
N LYS A 412 -14.26 18.39 23.59
CA LYS A 412 -14.61 19.23 24.74
C LYS A 412 -15.64 20.27 24.28
N ASP A 413 -16.77 20.32 24.99
CA ASP A 413 -17.93 21.18 24.68
C ASP A 413 -17.60 22.69 24.56
N GLU A 414 -16.43 23.13 25.06
CA GLU A 414 -15.98 24.54 25.00
C GLU A 414 -15.18 24.91 23.73
N ILE A 415 -14.75 23.93 22.92
CA ILE A 415 -13.82 24.17 21.79
C ILE A 415 -14.55 24.34 20.45
N ASP A 416 -15.76 23.78 20.28
CA ASP A 416 -16.48 23.85 19.01
C ASP A 416 -18.01 23.83 19.22
N GLU A 417 -18.66 24.98 18.99
CA GLU A 417 -20.13 25.15 19.09
C GLU A 417 -20.91 24.24 18.11
N ASN A 418 -20.21 23.61 17.16
CA ASN A 418 -20.81 22.76 16.14
C ASN A 418 -20.93 21.27 16.55
N ILE A 419 -20.43 20.88 17.73
CA ILE A 419 -20.47 19.48 18.19
C ILE A 419 -21.67 19.24 19.12
N ASN A 420 -22.60 18.40 18.67
CA ASN A 420 -23.81 18.06 19.41
C ASN A 420 -23.88 16.56 19.74
N TRP A 421 -23.97 16.20 21.02
CA TRP A 421 -24.13 14.80 21.44
C TRP A 421 -25.57 14.33 21.26
N VAL A 422 -25.76 13.31 20.43
CA VAL A 422 -27.08 12.76 20.09
C VAL A 422 -27.24 11.41 20.78
N LYS A 423 -28.41 11.17 21.40
CA LYS A 423 -28.76 9.86 21.93
C LYS A 423 -29.42 9.04 20.83
N LYS A 424 -28.78 7.95 20.40
CA LYS A 424 -29.37 6.97 19.47
C LYS A 424 -29.42 5.58 20.11
N THR A 425 -30.40 4.79 19.68
CA THR A 425 -30.50 3.36 19.96
C THR A 425 -30.28 2.59 18.67
N ASN A 426 -29.48 1.52 18.71
CA ASN A 426 -29.31 0.63 17.55
C ASN A 426 -30.59 -0.20 17.31
N ASP A 427 -30.63 -0.94 16.20
CA ASP A 427 -31.74 -1.83 15.85
C ASP A 427 -32.00 -2.94 16.89
N ASN A 428 -31.03 -3.20 17.79
CA ASN A 428 -31.13 -4.16 18.89
C ASN A 428 -31.57 -3.52 20.22
N GLY A 429 -31.82 -2.21 20.26
CA GLY A 429 -32.22 -1.46 21.46
C GLY A 429 -31.07 -1.02 22.38
N ASP A 430 -29.82 -1.27 22.01
CA ASP A 430 -28.66 -0.81 22.78
C ASP A 430 -28.46 0.70 22.59
N LYS A 431 -28.12 1.41 23.68
CA LYS A 431 -27.73 2.81 23.61
C LYS A 431 -26.37 2.94 22.91
N ILE A 432 -26.33 3.73 21.85
CA ILE A 432 -25.12 4.08 21.13
C ILE A 432 -24.71 5.51 21.52
N GLU A 433 -23.43 5.68 21.85
CA GLU A 433 -22.83 7.01 21.98
C GLU A 433 -22.59 7.60 20.58
N THR A 434 -23.35 8.65 20.24
CA THR A 434 -23.21 9.36 18.97
C THR A 434 -23.02 10.85 19.17
N PHE A 435 -22.22 11.47 18.31
CA PHE A 435 -22.10 12.93 18.24
C PHE A 435 -22.21 13.38 16.79
N GLN A 436 -22.75 14.58 16.61
CA GLN A 436 -22.97 15.25 15.34
C GLN A 436 -22.04 16.45 15.26
N ILE A 437 -21.41 16.64 14.11
CA ILE A 437 -20.68 17.86 13.76
C ILE A 437 -21.47 18.54 12.66
N SER A 438 -21.92 19.78 12.90
CA SER A 438 -22.50 20.63 11.86
C SER A 438 -21.38 21.31 11.07
N ILE A 439 -21.53 21.39 9.74
CA ILE A 439 -20.52 21.93 8.81
C ILE A 439 -20.95 23.29 8.27
#